data_AF-A0A6P1D366-F1
#
_entry.id   AF-A0A6P1D366-F1
#
_cell.length_a   1.000
_cell.length_b   1.000
_cell.length_c   1.000
_cell.angle_alpha   90.00
_cell.angle_beta   90.00
_cell.angle_gamma   90.00
#
_symmetry.space_group_name_H-M   'P 1'
#
loop_
_entity.id
_entity.type
_entity.pdbx_description
1 polymer ?
#
loop_
_entity_poly.entity_id
_entity_poly.type
_entity_poly.pdbx_seq_one_letter_code
_entity_poly.pdbx_strand_id
1 'polypeptide(L)'
;LVTLGPGIDPDTTLGPLINENQLNTVRDLVDDAVGAGATVRLGGKAPEGPGWFYPATILTDIPSGARILREEVFGPVAPIVTFDTEDEGLAAANDTEFGLVSYVYT
;
A
#
# COMPACT_ATOMS: atom_id res chain seq x y z
N LEU A 1 -17.36 6.10 1.78
CA LEU A 1 -16.19 6.73 2.43
C LEU A 1 -15.58 5.68 3.34
N VAL A 2 -14.25 5.60 3.43
CA VAL A 2 -13.60 4.67 4.36
C VAL A 2 -13.65 5.27 5.77
N THR A 3 -14.22 4.53 6.72
CA THR A 3 -14.33 4.91 8.13
C THR A 3 -13.39 4.03 8.95
N LEU A 4 -12.39 4.66 9.59
CA LEU A 4 -11.49 3.99 10.52
C LEU A 4 -12.14 3.83 11.89
N GLY A 5 -11.99 2.68 12.52
CA GLY A 5 -12.48 2.47 13.87
C GLY A 5 -12.30 1.04 14.40
N PRO A 6 -12.81 0.76 15.61
CA PRO A 6 -12.76 -0.58 16.19
C PRO A 6 -13.57 -1.59 15.36
N GLY A 7 -13.05 -2.81 15.18
CA GLY A 7 -13.74 -3.83 14.37
C GLY A 7 -15.08 -4.34 14.93
N ILE A 8 -15.47 -3.91 16.14
CA ILE A 8 -16.77 -4.20 16.75
C ILE A 8 -17.81 -3.12 16.49
N ASP A 9 -17.41 -1.97 15.94
CA ASP A 9 -18.29 -0.86 15.61
C ASP A 9 -18.91 -1.10 14.21
N PRO A 10 -20.24 -1.13 14.06
CA PRO A 10 -20.90 -1.39 12.78
C PRO A 10 -20.64 -0.33 11.70
N ASP A 11 -20.23 0.89 12.08
CA ASP A 11 -19.93 1.97 11.14
C ASP A 11 -18.48 1.92 10.64
N THR A 12 -17.64 1.07 11.23
CA THR A 12 -16.24 0.90 10.83
C THR A 12 -16.16 0.09 9.54
N THR A 13 -15.44 0.63 8.55
CA THR A 13 -15.16 -0.08 7.29
C THR A 13 -13.70 -0.51 7.18
N LEU A 14 -12.81 0.02 8.03
CA LEU A 14 -11.40 -0.34 8.07
C LEU A 14 -10.89 -0.35 9.52
N GLY A 15 -10.54 -1.54 10.00
CA GLY A 15 -10.01 -1.76 11.35
C GLY A 15 -8.53 -1.37 11.48
N PRO A 16 -7.96 -1.50 12.70
CA PRO A 16 -6.54 -1.30 12.91
C PRO A 16 -5.71 -2.47 12.36
N LEU A 17 -4.42 -2.23 12.19
CA LEU A 17 -3.42 -3.28 12.06
C LEU A 17 -3.28 -4.05 13.38
N ILE A 18 -2.68 -5.23 13.31
CA ILE A 18 -2.65 -6.16 14.45
C ILE A 18 -1.82 -5.63 15.64
N ASN A 19 -0.72 -4.93 15.39
CA ASN A 19 0.19 -4.42 16.42
C ASN A 19 1.01 -3.22 15.93
N GLU A 20 1.78 -2.61 16.84
CA GLU A 20 2.66 -1.48 16.56
C GLU A 20 3.76 -1.82 15.55
N ASN A 21 4.32 -3.03 15.59
CA ASN A 21 5.36 -3.45 14.66
C ASN A 21 4.85 -3.42 13.22
N GLN A 22 3.64 -3.94 12.97
CA GLN A 22 3.02 -3.90 11.65
C GLN A 22 2.73 -2.47 11.19
N LEU A 23 2.29 -1.60 12.10
CA LEU A 23 2.11 -0.18 11.80
C LEU A 23 3.43 0.48 11.37
N ASN A 24 4.52 0.17 12.05
CA ASN A 24 5.84 0.71 11.72
C ASN A 24 6.35 0.15 10.38
N THR A 25 6.17 -1.14 10.09
CA THR A 25 6.51 -1.72 8.77
C THR A 25 5.79 -1.00 7.63
N VAL A 26 4.47 -0.79 7.79
CA VAL A 26 3.67 -0.09 6.76
C VAL A 26 4.13 1.36 6.58
N ARG A 27 4.39 2.07 7.69
CA ARG A 27 4.94 3.44 7.66
C ARG A 27 6.28 3.50 6.95
N ASP A 28 7.22 2.64 7.33
CA ASP A 28 8.57 2.59 6.75
C ASP A 28 8.55 2.36 5.23
N LEU A 29 7.71 1.44 4.74
CA LEU A 29 7.61 1.17 3.30
C LEU A 29 6.99 2.33 2.52
N VAL A 30 6.01 3.02 3.11
CA VAL A 30 5.42 4.22 2.49
C VAL A 30 6.42 5.37 2.50
N ASP A 31 7.10 5.61 3.62
CA ASP A 31 8.10 6.67 3.77
C ASP A 31 9.31 6.44 2.86
N ASP A 32 9.77 5.19 2.71
CA ASP A 32 10.81 4.80 1.75
C ASP A 32 10.40 5.11 0.31
N ALA A 33 9.19 4.70 -0.09
CA ALA A 33 8.68 4.96 -1.42
C ALA A 33 8.57 6.47 -1.70
N VAL A 34 8.06 7.25 -0.74
CA VAL A 34 7.96 8.72 -0.85
C VAL A 34 9.35 9.34 -0.91
N GLY A 35 10.28 8.89 -0.07
CA GLY A 35 11.68 9.33 -0.09
C GLY A 35 12.40 9.02 -1.40
N ALA A 36 12.01 7.94 -2.09
CA ALA A 36 12.49 7.58 -3.42
C ALA A 36 11.85 8.40 -4.55
N GLY A 37 10.76 9.12 -4.30
CA GLY A 37 10.08 9.98 -5.28
C GLY A 37 8.64 9.60 -5.59
N ALA A 38 8.07 8.58 -4.94
CA ALA A 38 6.64 8.27 -5.07
C ALA A 38 5.79 9.42 -4.50
N THR A 39 4.58 9.57 -5.03
CA THR A 39 3.63 10.56 -4.53
C THR A 39 2.44 9.90 -3.84
N VAL A 40 2.11 10.42 -2.64
CA VAL A 40 0.88 10.07 -1.93
C VAL A 40 -0.31 10.79 -2.57
N ARG A 41 -1.27 10.04 -3.10
CA ARG A 41 -2.54 10.58 -3.64
C ARG A 41 -3.69 10.54 -2.64
N LEU A 42 -3.62 9.63 -1.66
CA LEU A 42 -4.61 9.46 -0.60
C LEU A 42 -3.91 8.88 0.63
N GLY A 43 -4.35 9.29 1.83
CA GLY A 43 -3.88 8.69 3.08
C GLY A 43 -2.40 8.99 3.35
N GLY A 44 -1.59 7.95 3.56
CA GLY A 44 -0.14 8.03 3.70
C GLY A 44 0.37 8.58 5.03
N LYS A 45 -0.52 8.88 5.98
CA LYS A 45 -0.13 9.28 7.34
C LYS A 45 -1.06 8.65 8.37
N ALA A 46 -0.49 7.86 9.27
CA ALA A 46 -1.23 7.30 10.38
C ALA A 46 -1.80 8.41 11.29
N PRO A 47 -3.05 8.28 11.76
CA PRO A 47 -3.63 9.22 12.71
C PRO A 47 -2.90 9.17 14.06
N GLU A 48 -2.98 10.27 14.80
CA GLU A 48 -2.60 10.30 16.21
C GLU A 48 -3.70 9.67 17.07
N GLY A 49 -3.31 9.12 18.23
CA GLY A 49 -4.24 8.53 19.20
C GLY A 49 -4.06 7.02 19.41
N PRO A 50 -4.99 6.38 20.14
CA PRO A 50 -4.89 4.97 20.48
C PRO A 50 -5.18 4.05 19.28
N GLY A 51 -4.55 2.89 19.28
CA GLY A 51 -4.74 1.84 18.27
C GLY A 51 -3.77 1.96 17.09
N TRP A 52 -3.66 0.87 16.33
CA TRP A 52 -2.64 0.73 15.30
C TRP A 52 -3.19 1.00 13.91
N PHE A 53 -3.74 2.20 13.73
CA PHE A 53 -4.43 2.56 12.48
C PHE A 53 -3.47 3.07 11.42
N TYR A 54 -3.68 2.62 10.18
CA TYR A 54 -3.10 3.21 8.99
C TYR A 54 -4.22 3.45 7.97
N PRO A 55 -4.36 4.66 7.39
CA PRO A 55 -5.43 4.92 6.45
C PRO A 55 -5.23 4.16 5.15
N ALA A 56 -6.32 3.92 4.42
CA ALA A 56 -6.26 3.53 3.02
C ALA A 56 -5.36 4.52 2.25
N THR A 57 -4.31 4.01 1.62
CA THR A 57 -3.23 4.80 1.03
C THR A 57 -3.06 4.44 -0.43
N ILE A 58 -2.98 5.46 -1.28
CA ILE A 58 -2.72 5.31 -2.73
C ILE A 58 -1.41 5.99 -3.04
N LEU A 59 -0.48 5.25 -3.65
CA LEU A 59 0.79 5.78 -4.14
C LEU A 59 0.81 5.73 -5.67
N THR A 60 1.37 6.78 -6.28
CA THR A 60 1.62 6.88 -7.73
C THR A 60 3.04 7.38 -7.97
N ASP A 61 3.43 7.46 -9.24
CA ASP A 61 4.76 7.96 -9.65
C ASP A 61 5.90 7.20 -8.97
N ILE A 62 5.70 5.88 -8.76
CA ILE A 62 6.57 5.03 -7.96
C ILE A 62 7.79 4.64 -8.80
N PRO A 63 9.02 4.96 -8.37
CA PRO A 63 10.22 4.50 -9.06
C PRO A 63 10.28 2.96 -9.09
N SER A 64 10.71 2.38 -10.21
CA SER A 64 10.83 0.91 -10.38
C SER A 64 11.79 0.23 -9.41
N GLY A 65 12.66 1.01 -8.74
CA GLY A 65 13.58 0.55 -7.71
C GLY A 65 12.99 0.54 -6.29
N ALA A 66 11.81 1.14 -6.06
CA ALA A 66 11.27 1.34 -4.73
C ALA A 66 10.93 0.00 -4.03
N ARG A 67 11.24 -0.11 -2.74
CA ARG A 67 11.03 -1.33 -1.96
C ARG A 67 9.57 -1.78 -1.93
N ILE A 68 8.64 -0.83 -1.96
CA ILE A 68 7.20 -1.10 -1.95
C ILE A 68 6.69 -1.92 -3.16
N LEU A 69 7.49 -2.02 -4.24
CA LEU A 69 7.16 -2.88 -5.39
C LEU A 69 7.71 -4.31 -5.26
N ARG A 70 8.59 -4.57 -4.29
CA ARG A 70 9.25 -5.87 -4.06
C ARG A 70 8.95 -6.49 -2.71
N GLU A 71 8.59 -5.69 -1.72
CA GLU A 71 8.27 -6.15 -0.36
C GLU A 71 6.76 -6.13 -0.12
N GLU A 72 6.25 -7.13 0.60
CA GLU A 72 4.84 -7.22 0.94
C GLU A 72 4.49 -6.28 2.10
N VAL A 73 3.65 -5.28 1.83
CA VAL A 73 3.31 -4.23 2.81
C VAL A 73 2.45 -4.77 3.96
N PHE A 74 1.58 -5.75 3.70
CA PHE A 74 0.57 -6.25 4.67
C PHE A 74 -0.22 -5.10 5.36
N GLY A 75 -0.60 -4.10 4.58
CA GLY A 75 -1.34 -2.94 5.06
C GLY A 75 -2.27 -2.38 3.99
N PRO A 76 -3.12 -1.39 4.32
CA PRO A 76 -4.09 -0.82 3.39
C PRO A 76 -3.41 0.16 2.42
N VAL A 77 -2.44 -0.31 1.64
CA VAL A 77 -1.63 0.50 0.71
C VAL A 77 -1.72 -0.09 -0.70
N ALA A 78 -2.12 0.74 -1.66
CA ALA A 78 -2.22 0.39 -3.07
C ALA A 78 -1.16 1.18 -3.88
N PRO A 79 -0.04 0.56 -4.26
CA PRO A 79 0.88 1.12 -5.23
C PRO A 79 0.29 1.00 -6.64
N ILE A 80 0.24 2.12 -7.38
CA ILE A 80 -0.24 2.17 -8.77
C ILE A 80 0.95 2.49 -9.68
N VAL A 81 1.21 1.58 -10.61
CA VAL A 81 2.24 1.71 -11.65
C VAL A 81 1.56 1.71 -13.02
N THR A 82 1.99 2.61 -13.90
CA THR A 82 1.49 2.71 -15.28
C THR A 82 2.50 2.13 -16.26
N PHE A 83 2.02 1.64 -17.39
CA PHE A 83 2.81 1.13 -18.51
C PHE A 83 2.10 1.50 -19.82
N ASP A 84 2.84 1.57 -20.93
CA ASP A 84 2.28 1.97 -22.23
C ASP A 84 1.97 0.78 -23.13
N THR A 85 2.66 -0.35 -22.91
CA THR A 85 2.49 -1.57 -23.71
C THR A 85 2.19 -2.80 -22.86
N GLU A 86 1.47 -3.77 -23.44
CA GLU A 86 1.19 -5.04 -22.78
C GLU A 86 2.47 -5.76 -22.36
N ASP A 87 3.50 -5.76 -23.21
CA ASP A 87 4.80 -6.37 -22.91
C ASP A 87 5.49 -5.74 -21.68
N GLU A 88 5.43 -4.41 -21.54
CA GLU A 88 5.95 -3.70 -20.36
C GLU A 88 5.17 -4.07 -19.10
N GLY A 89 3.83 -4.08 -19.18
CA GLY A 89 2.96 -4.46 -18.08
C GLY A 89 3.20 -5.91 -17.63
N LEU A 90 3.35 -6.83 -18.59
CA LEU A 90 3.64 -8.23 -18.32
C LEU A 90 5.04 -8.44 -17.73
N ALA A 91 6.04 -7.73 -18.22
CA ALA A 91 7.39 -7.77 -17.67
C ALA A 91 7.41 -7.25 -16.23
N ALA A 92 6.77 -6.11 -15.95
CA ALA A 92 6.68 -5.53 -14.62
C ALA A 92 5.91 -6.44 -13.64
N ALA A 93 4.80 -7.04 -14.08
CA ALA A 93 4.02 -7.95 -13.25
C ALA A 93 4.79 -9.22 -12.84
N ASN A 94 5.75 -9.66 -13.67
CA ASN A 94 6.60 -10.83 -13.40
C ASN A 94 7.95 -10.47 -12.77
N ASP A 95 8.32 -9.19 -12.61
CA ASP A 95 9.54 -8.75 -11.90
C ASP A 95 9.34 -8.80 -10.38
N THR A 96 9.05 -9.99 -9.88
CA THR A 96 8.82 -10.25 -8.46
C THR A 96 9.26 -11.67 -8.10
N GLU A 97 9.64 -11.89 -6.83
CA GLU A 97 9.93 -13.23 -6.31
C GLU A 97 8.66 -14.02 -5.95
N PHE A 98 7.50 -13.35 -5.95
CA PHE A 98 6.21 -13.92 -5.57
C PHE A 98 5.38 -14.38 -6.77
N GLY A 99 4.35 -15.19 -6.52
CA GLY A 99 3.47 -15.72 -7.58
C GLY A 99 2.13 -16.24 -7.07
N LEU A 100 1.57 -15.58 -6.04
CA LEU A 100 0.38 -16.06 -5.35
C LEU A 100 -0.90 -15.95 -6.20
N VAL A 101 -1.14 -14.77 -6.77
CA VAL A 101 -2.34 -14.47 -7.58
C VAL A 101 -2.09 -13.27 -8.48
N SER A 102 -2.74 -13.25 -9.65
CA SER A 102 -2.80 -12.10 -10.56
C SER A 102 -4.18 -12.03 -11.22
N TYR A 103 -4.62 -10.83 -11.57
CA TYR A 103 -5.91 -10.56 -12.22
C TYR A 103 -5.70 -9.66 -13.43
N VAL A 104 -6.43 -9.96 -14.52
CA VAL A 104 -6.39 -9.17 -15.76
C VAL A 104 -7.81 -8.75 -16.11
N TYR A 105 -7.97 -7.48 -16.44
CA TYR A 105 -9.21 -6.88 -16.93
C TYR A 105 -8.92 -6.26 -18.30
N THR A 106 -9.67 -6.65 -19.33
CA THR A 106 -9.47 -6.22 -20.72
C THR A 106 -10.78 -5.86 -21.40
#